data_AF-A0A7J9ABP8-F1
#
_entry.id   AF-A0A7J9ABP8-F1
#
_cell.length_a   1.000
_cell.length_b   1.000
_cell.length_c   1.000
_cell.angle_alpha   90.00
_cell.angle_beta   90.00
_cell.angle_gamma   90.00
#
_symmetry.space_group_name_H-M   'P 1'
#
loop_
_entity.id
_entity.type
_entity.pdbx_description
1 polymer ?
#
loop_
_entity_poly.entity_id
_entity_poly.type
_entity_poly.pdbx_seq_one_letter_code
_entity_poly.pdbx_strand_id
1 'polypeptide(L)'
;RGSAVSVSSTGGFSSVASPKCAASDPDQLKSAREDIKELLKSKFCHPILVRLGWHDAGTYNKNIEEWPRRGGANGSLRFEVELKHAANAGLVNALNLIQHIKDKYSGVTYADLFQLASATAIEEAGGPKIPMKYGRVDVSGPNECPEEGRLPGNY
;
A
#
# COMPACT_ATOMS: atom_id res chain seq x y z
N ARG A 1 -16.63 -62.38 16.03
CA ARG A 1 -16.94 -61.09 16.72
C ARG A 1 -15.61 -60.40 16.98
N GLY A 2 -15.39 -59.22 16.39
CA GLY A 2 -14.16 -58.45 16.57
C GLY A 2 -13.87 -57.55 15.38
N SER A 3 -14.76 -56.60 15.08
CA SER A 3 -14.47 -55.49 14.17
C SER A 3 -13.75 -54.40 14.97
N ALA A 4 -12.51 -54.09 14.61
CA ALA A 4 -11.78 -52.95 15.16
C ALA A 4 -11.98 -51.73 14.25
N VAL A 5 -12.35 -50.63 14.89
CA VAL A 5 -12.86 -49.38 14.33
C VAL A 5 -11.71 -48.49 13.84
N SER A 6 -11.84 -47.91 12.65
CA SER A 6 -10.93 -46.90 12.11
C SER A 6 -11.09 -45.57 12.87
N VAL A 7 -10.00 -45.01 13.39
CA VAL A 7 -9.98 -43.68 13.98
C VAL A 7 -9.37 -42.72 12.95
N SER A 8 -10.20 -41.89 12.31
CA SER A 8 -9.74 -40.79 11.46
C SER A 8 -9.52 -39.55 12.33
N SER A 9 -8.27 -39.07 12.40
CA SER A 9 -7.91 -37.80 13.03
C SER A 9 -7.89 -36.68 11.99
N THR A 10 -9.02 -35.99 11.80
CA THR A 10 -9.07 -34.77 11.00
C THR A 10 -8.66 -33.56 11.85
N GLY A 11 -7.35 -33.39 12.03
CA GLY A 11 -6.77 -32.14 12.50
C GLY A 11 -6.72 -31.12 11.37
N GLY A 12 -7.79 -30.35 11.18
CA GLY A 12 -7.83 -29.25 10.23
C GLY A 12 -7.00 -28.07 10.71
N PHE A 13 -5.74 -27.99 10.28
CA PHE A 13 -5.01 -26.72 10.33
C PHE A 13 -5.63 -25.81 9.27
N SER A 14 -6.33 -24.77 9.73
CA SER A 14 -6.79 -23.68 8.88
C SER A 14 -5.54 -22.98 8.34
N SER A 15 -5.25 -23.19 7.06
CA SER A 15 -4.18 -22.46 6.38
C SER A 15 -4.60 -21.00 6.31
N VAL A 16 -3.97 -20.17 7.14
CA VAL A 16 -4.01 -18.72 6.96
C VAL A 16 -3.34 -18.48 5.61
N ALA A 17 -4.14 -18.22 4.58
CA ALA A 17 -3.64 -17.99 3.24
C ALA A 17 -2.66 -16.82 3.28
N SER A 18 -1.39 -17.09 2.98
CA SER A 18 -0.43 -16.03 2.70
C SER A 18 -0.99 -15.15 1.58
N PRO A 19 -0.95 -13.81 1.67
CA PRO A 19 -1.40 -12.97 0.59
C PRO A 19 -0.45 -13.21 -0.59
N LYS A 20 -0.92 -13.96 -1.58
CA LYS A 20 -0.28 -14.04 -2.90
C LYS A 20 -0.17 -12.63 -3.44
N CYS A 21 0.94 -12.34 -4.14
CA CYS A 21 1.16 -11.15 -4.94
C CYS A 21 0.02 -10.96 -5.97
N ALA A 22 -1.10 -10.40 -5.53
CA ALA A 22 -2.31 -10.25 -6.33
C ALA A 22 -2.52 -8.76 -6.58
N ALA A 23 -2.77 -8.43 -7.85
CA ALA A 23 -3.19 -7.10 -8.25
C ALA A 23 -4.49 -6.71 -7.54
N SER A 24 -4.71 -5.40 -7.38
CA SER A 24 -5.87 -4.88 -6.68
C SER A 24 -7.21 -5.23 -7.36
N ASP A 25 -8.22 -5.54 -6.55
CA ASP A 25 -9.60 -5.74 -7.00
C ASP A 25 -10.23 -4.42 -7.50
N PRO A 26 -10.72 -4.37 -8.76
CA PRO A 26 -11.24 -3.12 -9.34
C PRO A 26 -12.46 -2.54 -8.63
N ASP A 27 -13.33 -3.36 -8.04
CA ASP A 27 -14.56 -2.89 -7.40
C ASP A 27 -14.28 -2.40 -5.98
N GLN A 28 -13.35 -3.04 -5.28
CA GLN A 28 -12.83 -2.51 -4.02
C GLN A 28 -12.05 -1.20 -4.24
N LEU A 29 -11.29 -1.04 -5.33
CA LEU A 29 -10.63 0.23 -5.65
C LEU A 29 -11.62 1.39 -5.84
N LYS A 30 -12.75 1.15 -6.52
CA LYS A 30 -13.81 2.16 -6.68
C LYS A 30 -14.41 2.53 -5.32
N SER A 31 -14.64 1.55 -4.46
CA SER A 31 -15.20 1.76 -3.12
C SER A 31 -14.22 2.53 -2.22
N ALA A 32 -12.93 2.13 -2.23
CA ALA A 32 -11.87 2.81 -1.50
C ALA A 32 -11.72 4.28 -1.93
N ARG A 33 -11.92 4.58 -3.22
CA ARG A 33 -11.92 5.96 -3.71
C ARG A 33 -12.99 6.82 -3.06
N GLU A 34 -14.21 6.31 -2.91
CA GLU A 34 -15.29 7.09 -2.29
C GLU A 34 -15.04 7.33 -0.80
N ASP A 35 -14.53 6.32 -0.08
CA ASP A 35 -14.10 6.49 1.32
C ASP A 35 -12.95 7.50 1.46
N ILE A 36 -12.00 7.53 0.51
CA ILE A 36 -10.94 8.55 0.47
C ILE A 36 -11.53 9.95 0.29
N LYS A 37 -12.54 10.13 -0.57
CA LYS A 37 -13.20 11.45 -0.76
C LYS A 37 -13.89 11.91 0.52
N GLU A 38 -14.51 10.99 1.27
CA GLU A 38 -15.09 11.29 2.58
C GLU A 38 -14.01 11.66 3.61
N LEU A 39 -12.90 10.92 3.65
CA LEU A 39 -11.74 11.22 4.49
C LEU A 39 -11.20 12.63 4.20
N LEU A 40 -11.06 12.99 2.92
CA LEU A 40 -10.56 14.29 2.48
C LEU A 40 -11.47 15.44 2.90
N LYS A 41 -12.80 15.27 2.81
CA LYS A 41 -13.79 16.26 3.25
C LYS A 41 -13.79 16.47 4.76
N SER A 42 -13.51 15.43 5.54
CA SER A 42 -13.57 15.48 7.00
C SER A 42 -12.25 15.89 7.66
N LYS A 43 -11.11 15.52 7.08
CA LYS A 43 -9.77 15.74 7.67
C LYS A 43 -8.93 16.78 6.95
N PHE A 44 -9.33 17.21 5.75
CA PHE A 44 -8.59 18.17 4.93
C PHE A 44 -7.12 17.77 4.68
N CYS A 45 -6.84 16.46 4.62
CA CYS A 45 -5.50 15.90 4.56
C CYS A 45 -4.92 15.77 3.14
N HIS A 46 -5.47 16.51 2.16
CA HIS A 46 -5.05 16.43 0.74
C HIS A 46 -3.52 16.48 0.56
N PRO A 47 -2.77 17.44 1.13
CA PRO A 47 -1.35 17.57 0.85
C PRO A 47 -0.52 16.37 1.34
N ILE A 48 -0.88 15.77 2.48
CA ILE A 48 -0.09 14.67 3.06
C ILE A 48 -0.31 13.36 2.28
N LEU A 49 -1.50 13.15 1.71
CA LEU A 49 -1.76 11.98 0.85
C LEU A 49 -1.05 12.09 -0.50
N VAL A 50 -0.95 13.31 -1.05
CA VAL A 50 -0.12 13.56 -2.25
C VAL A 50 1.35 13.27 -1.96
N ARG A 51 1.86 13.78 -0.84
CA ARG A 51 3.25 13.52 -0.40
C ARG A 51 3.51 12.03 -0.19
N LEU A 52 2.58 11.30 0.43
CA LEU A 52 2.70 9.86 0.64
C LEU A 52 2.89 9.11 -0.69
N GLY A 53 2.03 9.38 -1.68
CA GLY A 53 2.14 8.74 -3.00
C GLY A 53 3.45 9.12 -3.72
N TRP A 54 3.89 10.36 -3.61
CA TRP A 54 5.19 10.79 -4.15
C TRP A 54 6.37 10.08 -3.49
N HIS A 55 6.40 9.99 -2.16
CA HIS A 55 7.54 9.42 -1.43
C HIS A 55 7.69 7.92 -1.66
N ASP A 56 6.60 7.17 -1.81
CA ASP A 56 6.65 5.74 -2.18
C ASP A 56 7.22 5.59 -3.61
N ALA A 57 6.73 6.41 -4.57
CA ALA A 57 7.19 6.36 -5.95
C ALA A 57 8.62 6.92 -6.17
N GLY A 58 9.03 7.88 -5.36
CA GLY A 58 10.24 8.69 -5.56
C GLY A 58 11.54 7.94 -5.27
N THR A 59 11.47 6.75 -4.70
CA THR A 59 12.65 5.89 -4.43
C THR A 59 13.12 5.09 -5.66
N TYR A 60 12.43 5.26 -6.81
CA TYR A 60 12.74 4.54 -8.03
C TYR A 60 14.12 4.90 -8.60
N ASN A 61 14.92 3.88 -8.93
CA ASN A 61 16.18 4.02 -9.63
C ASN A 61 16.15 3.27 -10.97
N LYS A 62 16.19 4.04 -12.07
CA LYS A 62 16.15 3.50 -13.44
C LYS A 62 17.35 2.61 -13.82
N ASN A 63 18.46 2.70 -13.09
CA ASN A 63 19.67 1.91 -13.35
C ASN A 63 19.61 0.52 -12.66
N ILE A 64 18.54 0.23 -11.92
CA ILE A 64 18.29 -1.07 -11.29
C ILE A 64 17.08 -1.70 -11.98
N GLU A 65 17.24 -2.91 -12.52
CA GLU A 65 16.19 -3.56 -13.31
C GLU A 65 15.19 -4.33 -12.44
N GLU A 66 15.70 -4.97 -11.40
CA GLU A 66 14.96 -5.96 -10.61
C GLU A 66 13.96 -5.31 -9.66
N TRP A 67 12.73 -5.83 -9.69
CA TRP A 67 11.75 -5.57 -8.66
C TRP A 67 11.98 -6.53 -7.47
N PRO A 68 11.86 -6.07 -6.21
CA PRO A 68 11.52 -4.71 -5.78
C PRO A 68 12.72 -3.78 -5.58
N ARG A 69 13.97 -4.25 -5.76
CA ARG A 69 15.22 -3.53 -5.47
C ARG A 69 15.32 -2.13 -6.10
N ARG A 70 14.75 -1.97 -7.29
CA ARG A 70 14.67 -0.69 -8.00
C ARG A 70 13.86 0.39 -7.28
N GLY A 71 13.11 0.07 -6.22
CA GLY A 71 12.22 0.98 -5.51
C GLY A 71 11.00 1.36 -6.33
N GLY A 72 10.40 2.51 -5.99
CA GLY A 72 9.20 3.03 -6.63
C GLY A 72 7.90 2.56 -5.98
N ALA A 73 6.78 2.81 -6.64
CA ALA A 73 5.43 2.62 -6.09
C ALA A 73 5.08 1.14 -5.87
N ASN A 74 5.56 0.58 -4.76
CA ASN A 74 5.46 -0.83 -4.40
C ASN A 74 4.97 -1.02 -2.93
N GLY A 75 4.53 0.07 -2.28
CA GLY A 75 3.96 0.04 -0.95
C GLY A 75 4.97 -0.21 0.18
N SER A 76 6.28 -0.20 -0.10
CA SER A 76 7.34 -0.40 0.91
C SER A 76 7.32 0.67 2.00
N LEU A 77 6.89 1.90 1.65
CA LEU A 77 6.75 3.03 2.57
C LEU A 77 5.81 2.78 3.76
N ARG A 78 5.03 1.69 3.78
CA ARG A 78 4.24 1.31 4.96
C ARG A 78 5.08 0.77 6.12
N PHE A 79 6.30 0.30 5.84
CA PHE A 79 7.14 -0.34 6.84
C PHE A 79 7.94 0.68 7.64
N GLU A 80 8.12 0.39 8.92
CA GLU A 80 8.77 1.28 9.88
C GLU A 80 10.20 1.65 9.46
N VAL A 81 10.93 0.73 8.83
CA VAL A 81 12.31 0.97 8.35
C VAL A 81 12.38 2.14 7.36
N GLU A 82 11.45 2.21 6.42
CA GLU A 82 11.41 3.28 5.42
C GLU A 82 10.71 4.53 5.94
N LEU A 83 9.68 4.40 6.79
CA LEU A 83 9.03 5.53 7.45
C LEU A 83 10.00 6.34 8.33
N LYS A 84 11.03 5.69 8.86
CA LYS A 84 12.07 6.31 9.71
C LYS A 84 13.11 7.11 8.92
N HIS A 85 13.17 6.98 7.60
CA HIS A 85 14.05 7.83 6.79
C HIS A 85 13.72 9.31 7.03
N ALA A 86 14.75 10.16 7.12
CA ALA A 86 14.62 11.58 7.43
C ALA A 86 13.66 12.31 6.47
N ALA A 87 13.73 11.99 5.18
CA ALA A 87 12.84 12.55 4.16
C ALA A 87 11.37 12.15 4.37
N ASN A 88 11.08 11.06 5.08
CA ASN A 88 9.74 10.54 5.32
C ASN A 88 9.12 10.99 6.65
N ALA A 89 9.80 11.87 7.40
CA ALA A 89 9.30 12.41 8.66
C ALA A 89 7.83 12.89 8.54
N GLY A 90 6.98 12.38 9.43
CA GLY A 90 5.55 12.68 9.51
C GLY A 90 4.63 11.83 8.63
N LEU A 91 5.14 11.01 7.70
CA LEU A 91 4.29 10.19 6.80
C LEU A 91 3.58 9.02 7.50
N VAL A 92 4.02 8.65 8.71
CA VAL A 92 3.27 7.73 9.59
C VAL A 92 1.84 8.24 9.84
N ASN A 93 1.63 9.55 9.91
CA ASN A 93 0.29 10.12 10.07
C ASN A 93 -0.58 9.90 8.83
N ALA A 94 -0.01 9.98 7.64
CA ALA A 94 -0.72 9.68 6.39
C ALA A 94 -1.10 8.19 6.32
N LEU A 95 -0.19 7.29 6.70
CA LEU A 95 -0.46 5.86 6.77
C LEU A 95 -1.60 5.55 7.75
N ASN A 96 -1.54 6.11 8.96
CA ASN A 96 -2.60 5.95 9.96
C ASN A 96 -3.96 6.45 9.46
N LEU A 97 -3.98 7.56 8.71
CA LEU A 97 -5.20 8.09 8.10
C LEU A 97 -5.80 7.13 7.08
N ILE A 98 -5.02 6.39 6.30
CA ILE A 98 -5.56 5.47 5.28
C ILE A 98 -5.67 4.02 5.77
N GLN A 99 -5.14 3.68 6.94
CA GLN A 99 -5.15 2.32 7.47
C GLN A 99 -6.57 1.75 7.61
N HIS A 100 -7.52 2.55 8.12
CA HIS A 100 -8.90 2.10 8.26
C HIS A 100 -9.57 1.76 6.91
N ILE A 101 -9.20 2.48 5.83
CA ILE A 101 -9.64 2.18 4.46
C ILE A 101 -8.98 0.89 3.99
N LYS A 102 -7.67 0.74 4.20
CA LYS A 102 -6.94 -0.48 3.85
C LYS A 102 -7.51 -1.74 4.51
N ASP A 103 -7.92 -1.64 5.77
CA ASP A 103 -8.47 -2.75 6.55
C ASP A 103 -9.85 -3.18 6.02
N LYS A 104 -10.65 -2.24 5.52
CA LYS A 104 -11.95 -2.49 4.87
C LYS A 104 -11.81 -3.18 3.51
N TYR A 105 -10.71 -2.94 2.80
CA TYR A 105 -10.48 -3.41 1.43
C TYR A 105 -9.25 -4.32 1.34
N SER A 106 -9.43 -5.58 1.71
CA SER A 106 -8.35 -6.60 1.69
C SER A 106 -7.82 -6.89 0.29
N GLY A 107 -8.63 -6.68 -0.74
CA GLY A 107 -8.28 -6.83 -2.15
C GLY A 107 -7.54 -5.63 -2.74
N VAL A 108 -7.28 -4.56 -1.99
CA VAL A 108 -6.51 -3.40 -2.45
C VAL A 108 -5.11 -3.44 -1.84
N THR A 109 -4.08 -3.34 -2.69
CA THR A 109 -2.67 -3.27 -2.24
C THR A 109 -2.36 -1.90 -1.64
N TYR A 110 -1.39 -1.83 -0.71
CA TYR A 110 -0.91 -0.55 -0.20
C TYR A 110 -0.35 0.32 -1.33
N ALA A 111 0.39 -0.29 -2.26
CA ALA A 111 0.96 0.37 -3.43
C ALA A 111 -0.10 1.09 -4.27
N ASP A 112 -1.23 0.44 -4.58
CA ASP A 112 -2.32 1.11 -5.29
C ASP A 112 -3.09 2.09 -4.39
N LEU A 113 -3.27 1.78 -3.11
CA LEU A 113 -3.98 2.67 -2.18
C LEU A 113 -3.27 4.02 -2.02
N PHE A 114 -1.94 4.03 -1.90
CA PHE A 114 -1.15 5.27 -1.80
C PHE A 114 -1.31 6.14 -3.04
N GLN A 115 -1.25 5.53 -4.22
CA GLN A 115 -1.37 6.24 -5.49
C GLN A 115 -2.81 6.67 -5.77
N LEU A 116 -3.80 5.86 -5.39
CA LEU A 116 -5.22 6.21 -5.44
C LEU A 116 -5.53 7.40 -4.53
N ALA A 117 -5.00 7.39 -3.30
CA ALA A 117 -5.16 8.47 -2.33
C ALA A 117 -4.54 9.77 -2.83
N SER A 118 -3.31 9.72 -3.36
CA SER A 118 -2.64 10.88 -3.95
C SER A 118 -3.42 11.46 -5.15
N ALA A 119 -3.78 10.63 -6.12
CA ALA A 119 -4.50 11.10 -7.31
C ALA A 119 -5.90 11.65 -6.98
N THR A 120 -6.61 11.02 -6.04
CA THR A 120 -7.92 11.48 -5.59
C THR A 120 -7.80 12.78 -4.80
N ALA A 121 -6.76 12.94 -3.97
CA ALA A 121 -6.48 14.21 -3.27
C ALA A 121 -6.22 15.37 -4.22
N ILE A 122 -5.54 15.13 -5.36
CA ILE A 122 -5.34 16.16 -6.40
C ILE A 122 -6.67 16.54 -7.05
N GLU A 123 -7.47 15.54 -7.44
CA GLU A 123 -8.78 15.75 -8.10
C GLU A 123 -9.75 16.52 -7.16
N GLU A 124 -9.86 16.13 -5.88
CA GLU A 124 -10.73 16.79 -4.90
C GLU A 124 -10.23 18.19 -4.48
N ALA A 125 -8.94 18.47 -4.63
CA ALA A 125 -8.39 19.82 -4.43
C ALA A 125 -8.64 20.76 -5.62
N GLY A 126 -9.39 20.31 -6.64
CA GLY A 126 -9.67 21.08 -7.87
C GLY A 126 -8.58 20.94 -8.94
N GLY A 127 -7.66 20.00 -8.78
CA GLY A 127 -6.65 19.67 -9.78
C GLY A 127 -7.19 18.85 -10.95
N PRO A 128 -6.33 18.51 -11.93
CA PRO A 128 -6.73 17.73 -13.09
C PRO A 128 -7.04 16.28 -12.72
N LYS A 129 -7.92 15.65 -13.50
CA LYS A 129 -8.13 14.20 -13.44
C LYS A 129 -6.90 13.48 -14.00
N ILE A 130 -6.19 12.75 -13.14
CA ILE A 130 -5.01 11.98 -13.53
C ILE A 130 -5.46 10.63 -14.13
N PRO A 131 -5.00 10.24 -15.34
CA PRO A 131 -5.38 8.97 -15.97
C PRO A 131 -4.66 7.78 -15.30
N MET A 132 -5.06 7.45 -14.08
CA MET A 132 -4.45 6.41 -13.27
C MET A 132 -4.73 5.00 -13.80
N LYS A 133 -3.72 4.15 -13.69
CA LYS A 133 -3.83 2.69 -13.81
C LYS A 133 -3.44 2.06 -12.46
N TYR A 134 -4.10 0.94 -12.15
CA TYR A 134 -3.90 0.18 -10.92
C TYR A 134 -3.52 -1.27 -11.25
N GLY A 135 -3.16 -2.03 -10.23
CA GLY A 135 -2.59 -3.37 -10.32
C GLY A 135 -1.16 -3.44 -9.80
N ARG A 136 -0.72 -2.45 -9.01
CA ARG A 136 0.59 -2.49 -8.34
C ARG A 136 0.59 -3.59 -7.28
N VAL A 137 1.72 -4.26 -7.16
CA VAL A 137 1.95 -5.34 -6.19
C VAL A 137 2.71 -4.76 -5.01
N ASP A 138 2.29 -5.15 -3.81
CA ASP A 138 3.01 -4.83 -2.58
C ASP A 138 4.29 -5.65 -2.49
N VAL A 139 5.37 -5.02 -2.01
CA VAL A 139 6.48 -5.78 -1.43
C VAL A 139 5.98 -6.68 -0.29
N SER A 140 6.62 -7.81 -0.06
CA SER A 140 6.23 -8.80 0.94
C SER A 140 6.70 -8.43 2.35
N GLY A 141 7.82 -7.72 2.47
CA GLY A 141 8.44 -7.48 3.79
C GLY A 141 9.35 -6.27 3.87
N PRO A 142 9.75 -5.88 5.10
CA PRO A 142 10.60 -4.71 5.34
C PRO A 142 12.02 -4.85 4.77
N ASN A 143 12.50 -6.08 4.56
CA ASN A 143 13.78 -6.38 3.91
C ASN A 143 13.82 -6.01 2.41
N GLU A 144 12.68 -5.66 1.83
CA GLU A 144 12.54 -5.24 0.44
C GLU A 144 12.41 -3.71 0.29
N CYS A 145 12.51 -2.97 1.40
CA CYS A 145 12.52 -1.51 1.36
C CYS A 145 13.82 -1.00 0.71
N PRO A 146 13.77 0.09 -0.06
CA PRO A 146 14.95 0.76 -0.56
C PRO A 146 15.78 1.34 0.59
N GLU A 147 17.09 1.46 0.37
CA GLU A 147 17.98 2.20 1.27
C GLU A 147 17.60 3.70 1.32
N GLU A 148 17.89 4.35 2.45
CA GLU A 148 17.73 5.80 2.60
C GLU A 148 18.60 6.59 1.61
N GLY A 149 18.18 7.82 1.28
CA GLY A 149 18.95 8.75 0.45
C GLY A 149 18.56 8.74 -1.04
N ARG A 150 17.55 7.97 -1.43
CA ARG A 150 17.00 8.01 -2.81
C ARG A 150 16.08 9.21 -3.07
N LEU A 151 15.47 9.76 -2.02
CA LEU A 151 14.61 10.94 -2.12
C LEU A 151 15.46 12.23 -2.11
N PRO A 152 15.00 13.31 -2.78
CA PRO A 152 15.73 14.57 -2.79
C PRO A 152 15.84 15.14 -1.37
N GLY A 153 17.05 15.54 -0.99
CA GLY A 153 17.32 16.29 0.23
C GLY A 153 17.27 17.80 -0.01
N ASN A 154 16.97 18.55 1.06
CA ASN A 154 17.21 19.99 1.08
C ASN A 154 18.68 20.19 1.46
N TYR A 155 19.54 20.40 0.46
CA TYR A 155 20.93 20.84 0.67
C TYR A 155 20.98 22.36 0.82
#